data_AF-A0ABD7JHR1-F1
#
_entry.id   AF-A0ABD7JHR1-F1
#
_cell.length_a   1.000
_cell.length_b   1.000
_cell.length_c   1.000
_cell.angle_alpha   90.00
_cell.angle_beta   90.00
_cell.angle_gamma   90.00
#
_symmetry.space_group_name_H-M   'P 1'
#
loop_
_entity.id
_entity.type
_entity.pdbx_description
1 polymer ?
#
loop_
_entity_poly.entity_id
_entity_poly.type
_entity_poly.pdbx_seq_one_letter_code
_entity_poly.pdbx_strand_id
1 'polypeptide(L)'
;MIITPITTDLKATWTLQWIFTLAQAERFKSWLRSPTYCDRGRNWFQMPIDLGDTQGVQQQTLHFVDMPVQTSKNGNVVTWTATVISNGIEDITEDYDDWIVEAQPGYGYWLDYLITEVMPRAD
;
A
#
# COMPACT_ATOMS: atom_id res chain seq x y z
N MET A 1 29.95 9.48 19.48
CA MET A 1 29.39 9.62 18.13
C MET A 1 27.99 9.07 18.19
N ILE A 2 26.97 9.93 18.22
CA ILE A 2 25.57 9.50 18.26
C ILE A 2 25.14 9.40 16.81
N ILE A 3 24.94 8.18 16.32
CA ILE A 3 24.27 7.97 15.03
C ILE A 3 22.79 8.08 15.34
N THR A 4 22.21 9.26 15.11
CA THR A 4 20.76 9.39 15.05
C THR A 4 20.29 8.54 13.88
N PRO A 5 19.38 7.56 14.07
CA PRO A 5 18.78 6.89 12.94
C PRO A 5 18.12 7.99 12.11
N ILE A 6 18.52 8.10 10.85
CA ILE A 6 17.72 8.79 9.85
C ILE A 6 16.51 7.88 9.70
N THR A 7 15.51 8.04 10.58
CA THR A 7 14.13 7.69 10.26
C THR A 7 13.73 8.67 9.17
N THR A 8 14.21 8.44 7.95
CA THR A 8 13.55 8.98 6.79
C THR A 8 12.19 8.32 6.78
N ASP A 9 11.19 9.01 7.35
CA ASP A 9 9.81 8.93 6.86
C ASP A 9 9.91 9.22 5.36
N LEU A 10 10.20 8.18 4.59
CA LEU A 10 10.29 8.28 3.15
C LEU A 10 8.85 8.45 2.71
N LYS A 11 8.49 9.68 2.35
CA LYS A 11 7.14 9.98 1.88
C LYS A 11 6.88 9.21 0.59
N ALA A 12 6.28 8.04 0.71
CA ALA A 12 5.91 7.22 -0.43
C ALA A 12 4.89 8.01 -1.25
N THR A 13 5.19 8.23 -2.53
CA THR A 13 4.32 8.97 -3.44
C THR A 13 3.73 7.99 -4.44
N TRP A 14 2.41 7.91 -4.51
CA TRP A 14 1.71 7.06 -5.45
C TRP A 14 0.79 7.86 -6.36
N THR A 15 0.59 7.36 -7.57
CA THR A 15 -0.48 7.83 -8.45
C THR A 15 -1.64 6.86 -8.36
N LEU A 16 -2.75 7.31 -7.81
CA LEU A 16 -3.98 6.53 -7.69
C LEU A 16 -4.91 6.84 -8.86
N GLN A 17 -5.50 5.78 -9.41
CA GLN A 17 -6.52 5.86 -10.44
C GLN A 17 -7.78 5.13 -9.99
N TRP A 18 -8.89 5.85 -9.89
CA TRP A 18 -10.19 5.26 -9.61
C TRP A 18 -11.02 5.16 -10.87
N ILE A 19 -11.55 3.98 -11.14
CA ILE A 19 -12.45 3.71 -12.25
C ILE A 19 -13.84 3.46 -11.66
N PHE A 20 -14.76 4.36 -11.95
CA PHE A 20 -16.10 4.38 -11.37
C PHE A 20 -17.18 4.30 -12.44
N THR A 21 -18.34 3.76 -12.06
CA THR A 21 -19.60 4.07 -12.76
C THR A 21 -20.04 5.52 -12.47
N LEU A 22 -20.97 6.07 -13.25
CA LEU A 22 -21.51 7.42 -13.02
C LEU A 22 -22.02 7.65 -11.59
N ALA A 23 -22.82 6.72 -11.06
CA ALA A 23 -23.35 6.82 -9.70
C ALA A 23 -22.25 6.78 -8.63
N GLN A 24 -21.20 5.97 -8.85
CA GLN A 24 -20.05 5.92 -7.94
C GLN A 24 -19.22 7.20 -8.01
N ALA A 25 -19.06 7.81 -9.19
CA ALA A 25 -18.33 9.06 -9.34
C ALA A 25 -19.03 10.23 -8.62
N GLU A 26 -20.36 10.26 -8.55
CA GLU A 26 -21.10 11.25 -7.75
C GLU A 26 -20.84 11.07 -6.25
N ARG A 27 -20.84 9.84 -5.76
CA ARG A 27 -20.51 9.52 -4.37
C ARG A 27 -19.05 9.88 -4.03
N PHE A 28 -18.12 9.61 -4.95
CA PHE A 28 -16.72 9.98 -4.79
C PHE A 28 -16.54 11.50 -4.64
N LYS A 29 -17.24 12.30 -5.45
CA LYS A 29 -17.23 13.78 -5.31
C LYS A 29 -17.75 14.23 -3.95
N SER A 30 -18.81 13.59 -3.44
CA SER A 30 -19.36 13.91 -2.12
C SER A 30 -18.39 13.54 -1.00
N TRP A 31 -17.74 12.37 -1.07
CA TRP A 31 -16.71 11.95 -0.12
C TRP A 31 -15.52 12.92 -0.12
N LEU A 32 -15.02 13.29 -1.30
CA LEU A 32 -13.91 14.24 -1.46
C LEU A 32 -14.22 15.62 -0.84
N ARG A 33 -15.46 16.09 -0.98
CA ARG A 33 -15.90 17.41 -0.47
C ARG A 33 -16.34 17.39 0.99
N SER A 34 -16.51 16.21 1.58
CA SER A 34 -17.03 16.12 2.94
C SER A 34 -16.02 16.65 3.94
N PRO A 35 -16.41 17.60 4.82
CA PRO A 35 -15.50 18.16 5.83
C PRO A 35 -15.08 17.13 6.88
N THR A 36 -15.83 16.05 7.05
CA THR A 36 -15.53 14.96 8.00
C THR A 36 -14.60 13.89 7.44
N TYR A 37 -14.42 13.84 6.11
CA TYR A 37 -13.59 12.83 5.45
C TYR A 37 -12.35 13.51 4.86
N CYS A 38 -12.40 13.92 3.60
CA CYS A 38 -11.23 14.51 2.93
C CYS A 38 -11.10 16.03 3.08
N ASP A 39 -12.15 16.75 3.49
CA ASP A 39 -12.23 18.22 3.49
C ASP A 39 -11.60 18.85 2.24
N ARG A 40 -12.06 18.44 1.04
CA ARG A 40 -11.53 18.92 -0.25
C ARG A 40 -10.02 18.68 -0.42
N GLY A 41 -9.52 17.58 0.12
CA GLY A 41 -8.13 17.16 0.02
C GLY A 41 -7.22 17.70 1.13
N ARG A 42 -7.74 18.41 2.13
CA ARG A 42 -6.94 18.92 3.25
C ARG A 42 -6.66 17.90 4.34
N ASN A 43 -7.56 16.95 4.53
CA ASN A 43 -7.39 15.93 5.56
C ASN A 43 -6.60 14.73 5.04
N TRP A 44 -5.95 14.04 5.96
CA TRP A 44 -5.46 12.69 5.73
C TRP A 44 -6.63 11.72 5.71
N PHE A 45 -6.53 10.69 4.87
CA PHE A 45 -7.55 9.66 4.76
C PHE A 45 -6.89 8.29 4.66
N GLN A 46 -7.61 7.27 5.12
CA GLN A 46 -7.11 5.90 5.05
C GLN A 46 -7.74 5.17 3.86
N MET A 47 -6.93 4.43 3.12
CA MET A 47 -7.39 3.62 1.99
C MET A 47 -6.58 2.33 1.88
N PRO A 48 -7.22 1.17 1.63
CA PRO A 48 -6.48 -0.04 1.29
C PRO A 48 -5.79 0.12 -0.07
N ILE A 49 -4.49 -0.10 -0.09
CA ILE A 49 -3.66 -0.14 -1.29
C ILE A 49 -3.05 -1.54 -1.38
N ASP A 50 -3.07 -2.11 -2.58
CA ASP A 50 -2.28 -3.29 -2.88
C ASP A 50 -0.83 -2.87 -3.12
N LEU A 51 0.08 -3.31 -2.24
CA LEU A 51 1.51 -3.01 -2.34
C LEU A 51 2.25 -3.98 -3.28
N GLY A 52 1.55 -4.97 -3.85
CA GLY A 52 2.13 -5.98 -4.75
C GLY A 52 2.84 -7.12 -4.04
N ASP A 53 2.59 -7.29 -2.75
CA ASP A 53 3.10 -8.39 -1.94
C ASP A 53 2.18 -9.63 -1.96
N THR A 54 2.59 -10.69 -1.27
CA THR A 54 1.80 -11.92 -1.11
C THR A 54 0.78 -11.83 0.03
N GLN A 55 0.77 -10.73 0.79
CA GLN A 55 -0.05 -10.50 1.97
C GLN A 55 -1.36 -9.78 1.66
N GLY A 56 -1.45 -9.13 0.50
CA GLY A 56 -2.66 -8.55 -0.06
C GLY A 56 -2.79 -7.05 0.20
N VAL A 57 -4.03 -6.56 0.26
CA VAL A 57 -4.30 -5.13 0.40
C VAL A 57 -4.04 -4.65 1.82
N GLN A 58 -3.22 -3.62 1.96
CA GLN A 58 -2.83 -3.04 3.24
C GLN A 58 -3.38 -1.63 3.39
N GLN A 59 -3.82 -1.26 4.59
CA GLN A 59 -4.40 0.06 4.83
C GLN A 59 -3.29 1.13 4.91
N GLN A 60 -3.35 2.14 4.03
CA GLN A 60 -2.39 3.23 4.01
C GLN A 60 -3.04 4.54 4.44
N THR A 61 -2.30 5.35 5.19
CA THR A 61 -2.69 6.71 5.58
C THR A 61 -2.14 7.71 4.57
N LEU A 62 -3.03 8.27 3.76
CA LEU A 62 -2.71 9.03 2.56
C LEU A 62 -3.14 10.48 2.66
N HIS A 63 -2.45 11.34 1.92
CA HIS A 63 -2.82 12.73 1.71
C HIS A 63 -2.67 13.12 0.25
N PHE A 64 -3.61 13.92 -0.26
CA PHE A 64 -3.54 14.40 -1.63
C PHE A 64 -2.45 15.45 -1.77
N VAL A 65 -1.58 15.29 -2.78
CA VAL A 65 -0.64 16.35 -3.17
C VAL A 65 -1.39 17.46 -3.90
N ASP A 66 -2.21 17.04 -4.86
CA ASP A 66 -3.08 17.88 -5.66
C ASP A 66 -4.50 17.31 -5.63
N MET A 67 -5.48 18.19 -5.84
CA MET A 67 -6.88 17.78 -5.90
C MET A 67 -7.08 16.74 -7.01
N PRO A 68 -7.74 15.59 -6.73
CA PRO A 68 -8.01 14.59 -7.75
C PRO A 68 -8.81 15.18 -8.90
N VAL A 69 -8.42 14.80 -10.13
CA VAL A 69 -9.02 15.29 -11.37
C VAL A 69 -9.68 14.16 -12.14
N GLN A 70 -10.79 14.45 -12.80
CA GLN A 70 -11.43 13.51 -13.71
C GLN A 70 -10.65 13.49 -15.03
N THR A 71 -9.92 12.41 -15.29
CA THR A 71 -9.08 12.29 -16.49
C THR A 71 -9.82 11.71 -17.69
N SER A 72 -10.90 10.96 -17.47
CA SER A 72 -11.74 10.46 -18.57
C SER A 72 -13.19 10.24 -18.17
N LYS A 73 -14.07 10.29 -19.19
CA LYS A 73 -15.45 9.82 -19.12
C LYS A 73 -15.76 9.11 -20.44
N ASN A 74 -15.95 7.80 -20.38
CA ASN A 74 -16.28 6.99 -21.54
C ASN A 74 -17.62 6.27 -21.29
N GLY A 75 -18.69 6.82 -21.87
CA GLY A 75 -20.05 6.38 -21.59
C GLY A 75 -20.40 6.49 -20.10
N ASN A 76 -20.64 5.33 -19.48
CA ASN A 76 -21.00 5.21 -18.05
C ASN A 76 -19.79 5.01 -17.12
N VAL A 77 -18.58 4.93 -17.67
CA VAL A 77 -17.34 4.76 -16.89
C VAL A 77 -16.62 6.11 -16.80
N VAL A 78 -16.20 6.46 -15.59
CA VAL A 78 -15.52 7.71 -15.27
C VAL A 78 -14.23 7.38 -14.54
N THR A 79 -13.12 7.96 -14.99
CA THR A 79 -11.82 7.78 -14.36
C THR A 79 -11.40 9.05 -13.64
N TRP A 80 -10.94 8.89 -12.41
CA TRP A 80 -10.31 9.94 -11.61
C TRP A 80 -8.86 9.57 -11.32
N THR A 81 -7.97 10.56 -11.34
CA THR A 81 -6.55 10.38 -11.03
C THR A 81 -6.12 11.41 -10.00
N ALA A 82 -5.30 10.99 -9.03
CA ALA A 82 -4.58 11.88 -8.12
C ALA A 82 -3.21 11.33 -7.78
N THR A 83 -2.35 12.26 -7.37
CA THR A 83 -1.11 11.95 -6.69
C THR A 83 -1.32 12.08 -5.19
N VAL A 84 -0.92 11.06 -4.45
CA VAL A 84 -0.99 11.01 -2.99
C VAL A 84 0.39 10.78 -2.40
N ILE A 85 0.58 11.30 -1.20
CA ILE A 85 1.74 11.01 -0.36
C ILE A 85 1.28 10.22 0.87
N SER A 86 2.11 9.31 1.31
CA SER A 86 2.02 8.67 2.63
C SER A 86 3.10 9.25 3.53
N ASN A 87 2.85 9.32 4.85
CA ASN A 87 3.89 9.70 5.80
C ASN A 87 4.75 8.51 6.26
N GLY A 88 4.31 7.28 5.95
CA GLY A 88 5.02 6.02 6.17
C GLY A 88 4.30 4.92 5.40
N ILE A 89 4.98 3.84 5.03
CA ILE A 89 4.32 2.68 4.44
C ILE A 89 4.00 1.75 5.60
N GLU A 90 2.71 1.49 5.85
CA GLU A 90 2.33 0.43 6.76
C GLU A 90 2.42 -0.89 5.99
N ASP A 91 3.56 -1.59 6.07
CA ASP A 91 3.77 -2.88 5.44
C ASP A 91 4.03 -3.95 6.50
N ILE A 92 3.15 -4.95 6.57
CA ILE A 92 3.30 -6.07 7.50
C ILE A 92 4.56 -6.91 7.25
N THR A 93 5.21 -6.73 6.10
CA THR A 93 6.51 -7.37 5.81
C THR A 93 7.70 -6.65 6.43
N GLU A 94 7.52 -5.44 6.99
CA GLU A 94 8.56 -4.78 7.79
C GLU A 94 8.94 -5.61 9.03
N ASP A 95 8.04 -6.43 9.57
CA ASP A 95 8.35 -7.37 10.66
C ASP A 95 9.36 -8.46 10.23
N TYR A 96 9.53 -8.68 8.92
CA TYR A 96 10.56 -9.57 8.41
C TYR A 96 11.91 -8.86 8.28
N ASP A 97 12.05 -7.52 8.31
CA ASP A 97 13.25 -6.79 7.86
C ASP A 97 14.60 -7.31 8.41
N ASP A 98 14.62 -7.82 9.65
CA ASP A 98 15.79 -8.49 10.26
C ASP A 98 16.28 -9.74 9.49
N TRP A 99 15.42 -10.40 8.72
CA TRP A 99 15.73 -11.62 7.97
C TRP A 99 16.69 -11.39 6.81
N ILE A 100 16.67 -10.21 6.17
CA ILE A 100 17.42 -9.96 4.93
C ILE A 100 18.85 -9.53 5.24
N VAL A 101 19.10 -9.02 6.45
CA VAL A 101 20.42 -8.60 6.92
C VAL A 101 21.24 -9.79 7.40
N GLU A 102 20.60 -10.85 7.92
CA GLU A 102 21.28 -12.06 8.43
C GLU A 102 21.18 -13.28 7.49
N ALA A 103 20.32 -13.28 6.47
CA ALA A 103 20.24 -14.39 5.52
C ALA A 103 21.44 -14.40 4.57
N GLN A 104 22.39 -15.29 4.81
CA GLN A 104 23.46 -15.58 3.85
C GLN A 104 22.86 -16.06 2.50
N PRO A 105 23.48 -15.71 1.36
CA PRO A 105 23.02 -16.15 0.04
C PRO A 105 22.97 -17.69 -0.03
N GLY A 106 21.77 -18.27 -0.22
CA GLY A 106 21.56 -19.73 -0.32
C GLY A 106 20.56 -20.35 0.66
N TYR A 107 19.87 -19.55 1.47
CA TYR A 107 18.94 -20.05 2.51
C TYR A 107 17.73 -20.85 1.98
N GLY A 108 17.37 -20.70 0.70
CA GLY A 108 16.29 -21.48 0.08
C GLY A 108 16.54 -23.00 0.01
N TYR A 109 17.80 -23.44 0.12
CA TYR A 109 18.16 -24.87 0.05
C TYR A 109 18.12 -25.60 1.40
N TRP A 110 18.00 -24.88 2.53
CA TRP A 110 18.00 -25.49 3.87
C TRP A 110 16.60 -25.92 4.34
N LEU A 111 15.54 -25.25 3.88
CA LEU A 111 14.16 -25.62 4.21
C LEU A 111 13.65 -26.83 3.42
N ASP A 112 14.21 -27.11 2.24
CA ASP A 112 13.80 -28.25 1.41
C ASP A 112 14.33 -29.59 1.95
N TYR A 113 15.57 -29.61 2.48
CA TYR A 113 16.18 -30.83 3.05
C TYR A 113 15.51 -31.32 4.34
N LEU A 114 14.93 -30.43 5.15
CA LEU A 114 14.33 -30.78 6.44
C LEU A 114 12.88 -31.32 6.34
N ILE A 115 12.22 -31.10 5.20
CA ILE A 115 10.85 -31.59 4.94
C ILE A 115 10.85 -32.83 4.03
N THR A 116 11.92 -33.07 3.26
CA THR A 116 12.01 -34.25 2.37
C THR A 116 12.82 -35.43 2.92
N GLU A 117 13.66 -35.25 3.95
CA GLU A 117 14.30 -36.38 4.64
C GLU A 117 13.50 -36.84 5.88
N VAL A 118 12.61 -37.80 5.62
CA VAL A 118 12.34 -38.94 6.51
C VAL A 118 11.68 -38.61 7.86
N MET A 119 10.38 -38.31 7.79
CA MET A 119 9.46 -38.95 8.74
C MET A 119 9.76 -40.47 8.76
N PRO A 120 10.11 -41.09 9.90
CA PRO A 120 10.16 -42.54 9.95
C PRO A 120 8.75 -43.06 9.67
N ARG A 121 8.63 -43.94 8.66
CA ARG A 121 7.41 -44.72 8.47
C ARG A 121 7.14 -45.47 9.77
N ALA A 122 5.89 -45.41 10.23
CA ALA A 122 5.41 -46.30 11.27
C ALA A 122 5.16 -47.68 10.63
N ASP A 123 6.19 -48.52 10.64
CA ASP A 123 6.04 -49.98 10.61
C ASP A 123 5.89 -50.54 12.03
#